data_AF-A0A813TGX3-F1
#
_entry.id   AF-A0A813TGX3-F1
#
_cell.length_a   1.000
_cell.length_b   1.000
_cell.length_c   1.000
_cell.angle_alpha   90.00
_cell.angle_beta   90.00
_cell.angle_gamma   90.00
#
_symmetry.space_group_name_H-M   'P 1'
#
loop_
_entity.id
_entity.type
_entity.pdbx_description
1 polymer ?
#
loop_
_entity_poly.entity_id
_entity_poly.type
_entity_poly.pdbx_seq_one_letter_code
_entity_poly.pdbx_strand_id
1 'polypeptide(L)'
;MKSLIFLGLIIWLLKVVNGQVYPIITKWVKSNGTGYANAKTNVYKITYTSDYVYVSTNSIPTFSIGPWASNPNDAKGQSFTFRLPINPSYSSTKVEVPLGHIGLWLNGVSVYNADDGMTYNNKGVWKRNAYVFEGVSFDACKGHPDGSSEYHQHISSSCLYNNTANYHSPLIGFAFDGYPIYGPYGYSSATDTSSAIKRLTTSYKTRSITDRTTLSNGTVLTADLQGPTLAEYALGSYLQDYEYSAGYGDLDEYNGRYCKTPEYPSGTYAYFVATDSSLTPVYPFVVGPYYRGVVESANFGTGSGKFTSSGTVYYEYSAANLNIFNVFTLIIVLLATRLF
;
A
#
# COMPACT_ATOMS: atom_id res chain seq x y z
N MET A 1 53.70 23.95 42.40
CA MET A 1 53.92 23.80 40.94
C MET A 1 53.41 22.43 40.52
N LYS A 2 52.35 22.42 39.68
CA LYS A 2 51.92 21.42 38.66
C LYS A 2 52.05 19.93 39.06
N SER A 3 50.99 19.25 39.52
CA SER A 3 49.84 18.71 38.75
C SER A 3 50.24 17.74 37.63
N LEU A 4 49.86 16.46 37.75
CA LEU A 4 48.83 15.84 36.92
C LEU A 4 48.63 14.36 37.34
N ILE A 5 47.49 14.09 37.98
CA ILE A 5 46.94 12.75 38.17
C ILE A 5 46.16 12.41 36.90
N PHE A 6 46.58 11.37 36.18
CA PHE A 6 45.87 10.86 35.01
C PHE A 6 44.67 10.02 35.50
N LEU A 7 43.53 10.68 35.74
CA LEU A 7 42.24 10.00 35.92
C LEU A 7 41.59 9.88 34.53
N GLY A 8 41.76 8.73 33.89
CA GLY A 8 41.07 8.39 32.64
C GLY A 8 39.58 8.19 32.90
N LEU A 9 38.79 9.26 32.79
CA LEU A 9 37.34 9.19 32.67
C LEU A 9 36.99 8.62 31.30
N ILE A 10 36.83 7.29 31.21
CA ILE A 10 36.10 6.66 30.12
C ILE A 10 34.62 6.96 30.35
N ILE A 11 34.16 8.10 29.81
CA ILE A 11 32.74 8.38 29.67
C ILE A 11 32.25 7.48 28.53
N TRP A 12 31.76 6.30 28.90
CA TRP A 12 30.93 5.49 28.01
C TRP A 12 29.64 6.28 27.79
N LEU A 13 29.59 7.07 26.72
CA LEU A 13 28.35 7.60 26.17
C LEU A 13 27.55 6.40 25.68
N LEU A 14 26.80 5.76 26.58
CA LEU A 14 25.56 5.09 26.22
C LEU A 14 24.66 6.18 25.63
N LYS A 15 24.80 6.42 24.33
CA LYS A 15 23.66 6.86 23.54
C LYS A 15 22.66 5.72 23.68
N VAL A 16 21.75 5.84 24.64
CA VAL A 16 20.43 5.25 24.51
C VAL A 16 19.83 5.99 23.31
N VAL A 17 20.20 5.53 22.11
CA VAL A 17 19.36 5.74 20.95
C VAL A 17 18.12 4.95 21.33
N ASN A 18 17.10 5.64 21.84
CA ASN A 18 15.75 5.13 21.73
C ASN A 18 15.56 4.94 20.23
N GLY A 19 15.93 3.76 19.72
CA GLY A 19 15.90 3.42 18.32
C GLY A 19 14.48 3.67 17.88
N GLN A 20 14.27 4.74 17.12
CA GLN A 20 12.97 5.01 16.55
C GLN A 20 12.67 3.81 15.67
N VAL A 21 11.76 2.96 16.14
CA VAL A 21 11.34 1.78 15.41
C VAL A 21 10.73 2.29 14.09
N TYR A 22 11.29 1.85 12.96
CA TYR A 22 10.98 2.36 11.63
C TYR A 22 9.46 2.47 11.39
N PRO A 23 8.97 3.47 10.62
CA PRO A 23 7.53 3.61 10.35
C PRO A 23 6.89 2.32 9.81
N ILE A 24 7.62 1.54 9.00
CA ILE A 24 7.19 0.24 8.46
C ILE A 24 6.93 -0.84 9.52
N ILE A 25 7.37 -0.66 10.76
CA ILE A 25 7.05 -1.56 11.89
C ILE A 25 5.89 -0.97 12.72
N THR A 26 5.82 0.36 12.85
CA THR A 26 5.01 1.01 13.89
C THR A 26 3.67 1.55 13.42
N LYS A 27 3.50 1.84 12.12
CA LYS A 27 2.37 2.62 11.60
C LYS A 27 1.12 1.80 11.23
N TRP A 28 1.19 0.48 11.28
CA TRP A 28 0.05 -0.39 10.98
C TRP A 28 -1.15 -0.13 11.89
N VAL A 29 -2.35 -0.14 11.31
CA VAL A 29 -3.60 -0.16 12.06
C VAL A 29 -3.78 -1.55 12.65
N LYS A 30 -3.76 -1.61 13.97
CA LYS A 30 -3.81 -2.86 14.74
C LYS A 30 -5.26 -3.36 14.82
N SER A 31 -5.40 -4.68 14.85
CA SER A 31 -6.67 -5.33 15.12
C SER A 31 -7.24 -4.89 16.47
N ASN A 32 -8.54 -4.61 16.52
CA ASN A 32 -9.26 -4.28 17.74
C ASN A 32 -10.47 -5.18 17.99
N GLY A 33 -10.67 -6.20 17.14
CA GLY A 33 -11.84 -7.07 17.22
C GLY A 33 -12.14 -7.76 15.89
N THR A 34 -13.44 -7.93 15.63
CA THR A 34 -13.97 -8.60 14.45
C THR A 34 -14.68 -7.63 13.51
N GLY A 35 -14.66 -7.94 12.22
CA GLY A 35 -15.26 -7.14 11.15
C GLY A 35 -16.26 -7.96 10.36
N TYR A 36 -16.26 -7.79 9.04
CA TYR A 36 -17.15 -8.52 8.14
C TYR A 36 -17.08 -10.04 8.39
N ALA A 37 -18.26 -10.68 8.42
CA ALA A 37 -18.42 -12.10 8.71
C ALA A 37 -17.67 -12.60 9.96
N ASN A 38 -17.52 -11.75 10.99
CA ASN A 38 -16.82 -12.04 12.24
C ASN A 38 -15.32 -12.37 12.10
N ALA A 39 -14.69 -12.08 10.96
CA ALA A 39 -13.25 -12.25 10.78
C ALA A 39 -12.47 -11.24 11.64
N LYS A 40 -11.25 -11.57 12.11
CA LYS A 40 -10.40 -10.56 12.79
C LYS A 40 -10.12 -9.40 11.83
N THR A 41 -10.15 -8.18 12.33
CA THR A 41 -9.90 -6.99 11.54
C THR A 41 -8.42 -6.64 11.48
N ASN A 42 -8.09 -5.84 10.48
CA ASN A 42 -6.83 -5.16 10.26
C ASN A 42 -5.57 -6.06 10.34
N VAL A 43 -4.45 -5.52 10.83
CA VAL A 43 -3.22 -6.27 11.11
C VAL A 43 -3.31 -6.88 12.50
N TYR A 44 -3.24 -8.21 12.62
CA TYR A 44 -3.37 -8.92 13.89
C TYR A 44 -2.03 -9.38 14.47
N LYS A 45 -0.93 -9.36 13.71
CA LYS A 45 0.41 -9.63 14.23
C LYS A 45 1.49 -8.89 13.45
N ILE A 46 2.48 -8.35 14.16
CA ILE A 46 3.65 -7.67 13.61
C ILE A 46 4.86 -8.23 14.33
N THR A 47 5.75 -8.86 13.57
CA THR A 47 7.07 -9.28 14.06
C THR A 47 8.17 -8.68 13.18
N TYR A 48 9.39 -8.53 13.69
CA TYR A 48 10.47 -7.94 12.91
C TYR A 48 11.86 -8.48 13.29
N THR A 49 12.74 -8.54 12.31
CA THR A 49 14.20 -8.73 12.48
C THR A 49 14.93 -7.41 12.22
N SER A 50 16.25 -7.43 12.10
CA SER A 50 17.00 -6.25 11.61
C SER A 50 16.66 -5.87 10.18
N ASP A 51 16.24 -6.85 9.36
CA ASP A 51 16.17 -6.70 7.91
C ASP A 51 14.72 -6.61 7.41
N TYR A 52 13.78 -7.26 8.11
CA TYR A 52 12.41 -7.40 7.65
C TYR A 52 11.38 -7.16 8.75
N VAL A 53 10.22 -6.64 8.33
CA VAL A 53 8.97 -6.72 9.10
C VAL A 53 8.08 -7.81 8.48
N TYR A 54 7.41 -8.56 9.35
CA TYR A 54 6.41 -9.55 8.99
C TYR A 54 5.05 -9.05 9.48
N VAL A 55 4.10 -8.95 8.56
CA VAL A 55 2.77 -8.35 8.78
C VAL A 55 1.72 -9.42 8.54
N SER A 56 1.06 -9.87 9.60
CA SER A 56 -0.02 -10.85 9.50
C SER A 56 -1.39 -10.18 9.51
N THR A 57 -2.20 -10.50 8.51
CA THR A 57 -3.51 -9.89 8.26
C THR A 57 -4.47 -10.87 7.58
N ASN A 58 -5.77 -10.54 7.65
CA ASN A 58 -6.86 -11.30 7.05
C ASN A 58 -7.42 -10.61 5.80
N SER A 59 -6.88 -9.45 5.42
CA SER A 59 -7.45 -8.54 4.42
C SER A 59 -8.88 -8.08 4.72
N ILE A 60 -9.28 -8.06 6.00
CA ILE A 60 -10.59 -7.54 6.44
C ILE A 60 -10.36 -6.27 7.26
N PRO A 61 -10.86 -5.10 6.84
CA PRO A 61 -10.71 -3.86 7.57
C PRO A 61 -11.72 -3.73 8.72
N THR A 62 -11.54 -2.72 9.58
CA THR A 62 -12.53 -2.34 10.61
C THR A 62 -13.74 -1.59 10.07
N PHE A 63 -13.62 -0.91 8.93
CA PHE A 63 -14.76 -0.25 8.31
C PHE A 63 -15.70 -1.26 7.66
N SER A 64 -16.97 -0.89 7.48
CA SER A 64 -17.95 -1.74 6.82
C SER A 64 -17.59 -1.93 5.35
N ILE A 65 -17.56 -3.18 4.90
CA ILE A 65 -17.36 -3.57 3.49
C ILE A 65 -18.62 -4.23 2.94
N GLY A 66 -18.75 -4.21 1.62
CA GLY A 66 -19.96 -4.62 0.93
C GLY A 66 -21.15 -3.66 1.16
N PRO A 67 -22.32 -3.96 0.56
CA PRO A 67 -22.53 -5.02 -0.44
C PRO A 67 -21.77 -4.77 -1.75
N TRP A 68 -21.55 -5.83 -2.53
CA TRP A 68 -20.87 -5.78 -3.84
C TRP A 68 -21.88 -6.05 -4.95
N ALA A 69 -22.48 -4.99 -5.51
CA ALA A 69 -23.68 -5.07 -6.35
C ALA A 69 -23.53 -5.94 -7.63
N SER A 70 -22.32 -6.16 -8.11
CA SER A 70 -22.03 -6.99 -9.30
C SER A 70 -20.86 -7.94 -9.08
N ASN A 71 -20.66 -8.39 -7.83
CA ASN A 71 -19.70 -9.44 -7.50
C ASN A 71 -20.46 -10.69 -7.01
N PRO A 72 -20.24 -11.87 -7.60
CA PRO A 72 -20.87 -13.10 -7.13
C PRO A 72 -20.23 -13.67 -5.85
N ASN A 73 -19.09 -13.12 -5.41
CA ASN A 73 -18.34 -13.59 -4.26
C ASN A 73 -18.63 -12.74 -3.01
N ASP A 74 -18.53 -13.38 -1.85
CA ASP A 74 -18.49 -12.70 -0.56
C ASP A 74 -17.06 -12.71 0.02
N ALA A 75 -16.69 -11.67 0.76
CA ALA A 75 -15.41 -11.60 1.46
C ALA A 75 -15.35 -12.59 2.64
N LYS A 76 -14.19 -13.20 2.82
CA LYS A 76 -13.87 -14.06 3.97
C LYS A 76 -12.51 -13.66 4.53
N GLY A 77 -12.36 -13.81 5.85
CA GLY A 77 -11.09 -13.59 6.52
C GLY A 77 -10.03 -14.56 5.99
N GLN A 78 -8.93 -14.01 5.49
CA GLN A 78 -7.79 -14.77 5.00
C GLN A 78 -6.80 -15.06 6.14
N SER A 79 -5.73 -15.78 5.82
CA SER A 79 -4.60 -15.97 6.73
C SER A 79 -3.31 -15.72 5.96
N PHE A 80 -2.89 -14.44 5.99
CA PHE A 80 -1.66 -14.00 5.36
C PHE A 80 -0.63 -13.54 6.38
N THR A 81 0.63 -13.73 6.02
CA THR A 81 1.80 -13.09 6.58
C THR A 81 2.71 -12.68 5.42
N PHE A 82 2.84 -11.38 5.22
CA PHE A 82 3.73 -10.78 4.22
C PHE A 82 5.02 -10.33 4.87
N ARG A 83 6.11 -10.27 4.09
CA ARG A 83 7.43 -9.85 4.54
C ARG A 83 7.90 -8.63 3.76
N LEU A 84 8.22 -7.52 4.43
CA LEU A 84 8.68 -6.29 3.77
C LEU A 84 10.07 -5.89 4.28
N PRO A 85 10.99 -5.43 3.40
CA PRO A 85 12.32 -5.00 3.82
C PRO A 85 12.23 -3.69 4.62
N ILE A 86 12.93 -3.62 5.75
CA ILE A 86 12.98 -2.42 6.61
C ILE A 86 13.84 -1.32 5.98
N ASN A 87 14.92 -1.72 5.30
CA ASN A 87 15.86 -0.83 4.63
C ASN A 87 15.82 -1.10 3.12
N PRO A 88 14.82 -0.57 2.40
CA PRO A 88 14.69 -0.81 0.98
C PRO A 88 15.85 -0.20 0.20
N SER A 89 16.21 -0.84 -0.91
CA SER A 89 17.25 -0.36 -1.84
C SER A 89 16.72 -0.39 -3.26
N TYR A 90 17.22 0.50 -4.12
CA TYR A 90 16.80 0.52 -5.52
C TYR A 90 17.24 -0.75 -6.24
N SER A 91 16.34 -1.31 -7.04
CA SER A 91 16.68 -2.40 -7.93
C SER A 91 17.50 -1.87 -9.11
N SER A 92 18.52 -2.62 -9.52
CA SER A 92 19.30 -2.34 -10.74
C SER A 92 18.63 -2.86 -12.00
N THR A 93 17.60 -3.72 -11.85
CA THR A 93 16.78 -4.27 -12.93
C THR A 93 15.32 -3.94 -12.70
N LYS A 94 14.55 -3.80 -13.78
CA LYS A 94 13.10 -3.61 -13.68
C LYS A 94 12.44 -4.87 -13.14
N VAL A 95 11.73 -4.73 -12.03
CA VAL A 95 10.92 -5.79 -11.41
C VAL A 95 9.46 -5.51 -11.73
N GLU A 96 8.84 -6.33 -12.57
CA GLU A 96 7.42 -6.14 -12.93
C GLU A 96 6.52 -6.30 -11.70
N VAL A 97 5.54 -5.42 -11.58
CA VAL A 97 4.48 -5.55 -10.58
C VAL A 97 3.52 -6.66 -11.03
N PRO A 98 3.40 -7.76 -10.26
CA PRO A 98 2.61 -8.90 -10.67
C PRO A 98 1.11 -8.66 -10.50
N LEU A 99 0.30 -9.58 -11.02
CA LEU A 99 -1.09 -9.74 -10.61
C LEU A 99 -1.18 -10.17 -9.13
N GLY A 100 -2.30 -9.83 -8.50
CA GLY A 100 -2.54 -10.12 -7.08
C GLY A 100 -1.86 -9.11 -6.18
N HIS A 101 -1.28 -9.58 -5.07
CA HIS A 101 -0.73 -8.72 -4.01
C HIS A 101 0.50 -7.91 -4.48
N ILE A 102 0.43 -6.59 -4.31
CA ILE A 102 1.55 -5.69 -4.62
C ILE A 102 2.06 -4.88 -3.43
N GLY A 103 1.30 -4.90 -2.35
CA GLY A 103 1.54 -4.15 -1.12
C GLY A 103 0.40 -4.34 -0.15
N LEU A 104 0.48 -3.62 0.97
CA LEU A 104 -0.57 -3.57 1.97
C LEU A 104 -0.90 -2.12 2.30
N TRP A 105 -2.21 -1.83 2.42
CA TRP A 105 -2.65 -0.65 3.15
C TRP A 105 -2.30 -0.81 4.64
N LEU A 106 -2.23 0.29 5.39
CA LEU A 106 -1.86 0.23 6.82
C LEU A 106 -2.82 -0.62 7.65
N ASN A 107 -4.06 -0.80 7.20
CA ASN A 107 -5.02 -1.72 7.82
C ASN A 107 -4.83 -3.17 7.38
N GLY A 108 -3.80 -3.53 6.60
CA GLY A 108 -3.55 -4.90 6.15
C GLY A 108 -4.49 -5.37 5.05
N VAL A 109 -5.35 -4.52 4.48
CA VAL A 109 -6.04 -4.86 3.22
C VAL A 109 -5.02 -4.89 2.09
N SER A 110 -5.10 -5.93 1.28
CA SER A 110 -4.25 -6.14 0.11
C SER A 110 -4.44 -5.05 -0.94
N VAL A 111 -3.31 -4.55 -1.46
CA VAL A 111 -3.28 -3.68 -2.63
C VAL A 111 -3.03 -4.57 -3.85
N TYR A 112 -3.89 -4.46 -4.87
CA TYR A 112 -3.69 -5.09 -6.18
C TYR A 112 -3.26 -4.03 -7.22
N ASN A 113 -2.64 -4.46 -8.32
CA ASN A 113 -2.22 -3.56 -9.39
C ASN A 113 -3.41 -3.06 -10.23
N ALA A 114 -3.14 -2.32 -11.31
CA ALA A 114 -4.19 -1.79 -12.20
C ALA A 114 -4.84 -2.85 -13.13
N ASP A 115 -4.34 -4.09 -13.14
CA ASP A 115 -4.77 -5.17 -14.02
C ASP A 115 -5.81 -6.04 -13.31
N ASP A 116 -6.95 -6.33 -13.95
CA ASP A 116 -7.98 -7.23 -13.39
C ASP A 116 -7.66 -8.72 -13.63
N GLY A 117 -6.56 -9.02 -14.30
CA GLY A 117 -6.15 -10.38 -14.64
C GLY A 117 -6.76 -10.93 -15.93
N MET A 118 -7.58 -10.14 -16.64
CA MET A 118 -8.18 -10.48 -17.92
C MET A 118 -7.53 -9.70 -19.06
N THR A 119 -7.49 -10.31 -20.24
CA THR A 119 -6.98 -9.65 -21.46
C THR A 119 -7.96 -9.77 -22.61
N TYR A 120 -7.93 -8.82 -23.54
CA TYR A 120 -8.71 -8.91 -24.77
C TYR A 120 -8.40 -10.22 -25.51
N ASN A 121 -9.44 -10.99 -25.83
CA ASN A 121 -9.36 -12.30 -26.48
C ASN A 121 -8.42 -13.32 -25.82
N ASN A 122 -8.09 -13.16 -24.53
CA ASN A 122 -7.18 -14.02 -23.78
C ASN A 122 -5.80 -14.18 -24.45
N LYS A 123 -5.29 -13.11 -25.07
CA LYS A 123 -4.01 -13.11 -25.80
C LYS A 123 -2.81 -12.61 -24.99
N GLY A 124 -3.01 -12.13 -23.76
CA GLY A 124 -1.90 -11.68 -22.91
C GLY A 124 -1.38 -10.27 -23.20
N VAL A 125 -1.89 -9.59 -24.23
CA VAL A 125 -1.37 -8.28 -24.67
C VAL A 125 -2.15 -7.12 -24.07
N TRP A 126 -3.45 -7.03 -24.36
CA TRP A 126 -4.29 -5.91 -23.92
C TRP A 126 -4.93 -6.25 -22.58
N LYS A 127 -4.23 -5.87 -21.50
CA LYS A 127 -4.63 -6.06 -20.10
C LYS A 127 -5.74 -5.09 -19.73
N ARG A 128 -6.84 -5.60 -19.17
CA ARG A 128 -8.00 -4.79 -18.81
C ARG A 128 -7.68 -3.94 -17.58
N ASN A 129 -8.14 -2.69 -17.60
CA ASN A 129 -8.02 -1.78 -16.48
C ASN A 129 -9.08 -2.12 -15.41
N ALA A 130 -8.64 -2.57 -14.23
CA ALA A 130 -9.52 -3.01 -13.16
C ALA A 130 -10.54 -1.93 -12.72
N TYR A 131 -10.14 -0.66 -12.69
CA TYR A 131 -11.07 0.40 -12.33
C TYR A 131 -12.22 0.54 -13.35
N VAL A 132 -11.91 0.40 -14.63
CA VAL A 132 -12.90 0.51 -15.72
C VAL A 132 -13.82 -0.72 -15.75
N PHE A 133 -13.24 -1.90 -15.59
CA PHE A 133 -13.92 -3.15 -15.86
C PHE A 133 -14.55 -3.81 -14.62
N GLU A 134 -13.97 -3.60 -13.44
CA GLU A 134 -14.46 -4.17 -12.18
C GLU A 134 -15.07 -3.13 -11.25
N GLY A 135 -14.96 -1.84 -11.57
CA GLY A 135 -15.42 -0.75 -10.71
C GLY A 135 -16.90 -0.82 -10.32
N VAL A 136 -17.74 -1.46 -11.14
CA VAL A 136 -19.17 -1.73 -10.83
C VAL A 136 -19.35 -2.73 -9.68
N SER A 137 -18.36 -3.56 -9.42
CA SER A 137 -18.37 -4.58 -8.37
C SER A 137 -17.81 -4.07 -7.04
N PHE A 138 -17.19 -2.88 -7.02
CA PHE A 138 -16.60 -2.30 -5.82
C PHE A 138 -17.67 -1.84 -4.82
N ASP A 139 -17.38 -2.00 -3.54
CA ASP A 139 -18.20 -1.43 -2.46
C ASP A 139 -17.97 0.08 -2.28
N ALA A 140 -18.65 0.66 -1.29
CA ALA A 140 -18.53 2.08 -0.94
C ALA A 140 -17.08 2.50 -0.57
N CYS A 141 -16.26 1.55 -0.14
CA CYS A 141 -14.86 1.74 0.23
C CYS A 141 -13.88 1.37 -0.91
N LYS A 142 -14.38 1.12 -2.12
CA LYS A 142 -13.60 0.88 -3.34
C LYS A 142 -12.83 -0.45 -3.36
N GLY A 143 -13.32 -1.45 -2.63
CA GLY A 143 -12.80 -2.82 -2.71
C GLY A 143 -13.88 -3.85 -3.02
N HIS A 144 -13.44 -5.06 -3.30
CA HIS A 144 -14.30 -6.20 -3.62
C HIS A 144 -13.58 -7.53 -3.35
N PRO A 145 -14.30 -8.64 -3.16
CA PRO A 145 -13.71 -9.97 -3.04
C PRO A 145 -13.34 -10.56 -4.40
N ASP A 146 -12.22 -11.26 -4.48
CA ASP A 146 -11.88 -12.12 -5.62
C ASP A 146 -12.57 -13.49 -5.54
N GLY A 147 -12.28 -14.37 -6.52
CA GLY A 147 -12.81 -15.74 -6.55
C GLY A 147 -12.34 -16.65 -5.40
N SER A 148 -11.35 -16.22 -4.60
CA SER A 148 -10.90 -16.88 -3.37
C SER A 148 -11.49 -16.24 -2.11
N SER A 149 -12.50 -15.36 -2.28
CA SER A 149 -13.12 -14.57 -1.22
C SER A 149 -12.15 -13.59 -0.52
N GLU A 150 -11.02 -13.23 -1.15
CA GLU A 150 -10.13 -12.20 -0.61
C GLU A 150 -10.64 -10.80 -0.96
N TYR A 151 -11.00 -10.01 0.05
CA TYR A 151 -11.26 -8.59 -0.13
C TYR A 151 -9.96 -7.85 -0.44
N HIS A 152 -9.91 -7.11 -1.53
CA HIS A 152 -8.74 -6.35 -1.95
C HIS A 152 -9.16 -5.05 -2.66
N GLN A 153 -8.17 -4.22 -2.97
CA GLN A 153 -8.38 -2.91 -3.59
C GLN A 153 -7.32 -2.64 -4.67
N HIS A 154 -7.76 -2.30 -5.87
CA HIS A 154 -6.91 -1.85 -6.99
C HIS A 154 -6.58 -0.35 -6.91
N ILE A 155 -7.46 0.42 -6.26
CA ILE A 155 -7.37 1.86 -6.10
C ILE A 155 -7.39 2.22 -4.62
N SER A 156 -6.89 3.41 -4.26
CA SER A 156 -6.92 3.82 -2.86
C SER A 156 -8.34 3.92 -2.33
N SER A 157 -8.59 3.37 -1.14
CA SER A 157 -9.90 3.40 -0.49
C SER A 157 -10.32 4.82 -0.09
N SER A 158 -11.59 5.15 -0.31
CA SER A 158 -12.26 6.32 0.26
C SER A 158 -12.39 6.26 1.79
N CYS A 159 -12.28 5.06 2.38
CA CYS A 159 -12.50 4.81 3.81
C CYS A 159 -11.20 4.70 4.62
N LEU A 160 -10.03 4.71 3.96
CA LEU A 160 -8.74 4.47 4.62
C LEU A 160 -8.13 5.75 5.20
N TYR A 161 -8.39 6.91 4.60
CA TYR A 161 -7.73 8.17 4.96
C TYR A 161 -8.52 9.38 4.50
N ASN A 162 -8.33 10.50 5.20
CA ASN A 162 -8.90 11.79 4.80
C ASN A 162 -7.93 12.53 3.89
N ASN A 163 -8.40 12.88 2.70
CA ASN A 163 -7.65 13.69 1.74
C ASN A 163 -7.89 15.18 1.97
N THR A 164 -6.84 15.92 2.27
CA THR A 164 -6.90 17.37 2.44
C THR A 164 -5.73 18.04 1.72
N ALA A 165 -6.03 18.96 0.81
CA ALA A 165 -5.02 19.64 -0.02
C ALA A 165 -4.10 20.58 0.78
N ASN A 166 -4.41 20.85 2.05
CA ASN A 166 -3.67 21.77 2.92
C ASN A 166 -2.48 21.10 3.63
N TYR A 167 -2.40 19.77 3.61
CA TYR A 167 -1.37 19.02 4.33
C TYR A 167 -0.75 17.96 3.42
N HIS A 168 0.49 17.58 3.72
CA HIS A 168 1.07 16.39 3.13
C HIS A 168 0.16 15.20 3.42
N SER A 169 -0.14 14.38 2.40
CA SER A 169 -0.98 13.21 2.60
C SER A 169 -0.40 12.28 3.66
N PRO A 170 -1.24 11.57 4.43
CA PRO A 170 -0.75 10.60 5.39
C PRO A 170 -0.07 9.42 4.67
N LEU A 171 0.83 8.75 5.38
CA LEU A 171 1.24 7.39 5.04
C LEU A 171 0.02 6.49 5.12
N ILE A 172 -0.26 5.74 4.06
CA ILE A 172 -1.47 4.89 3.94
C ILE A 172 -1.18 3.43 3.64
N GLY A 173 0.06 3.09 3.27
CA GLY A 173 0.46 1.71 3.06
C GLY A 173 1.95 1.57 2.77
N PHE A 174 2.34 0.36 2.43
CA PHE A 174 3.69 0.02 1.97
C PHE A 174 3.61 -0.91 0.76
N ALA A 175 4.41 -0.61 -0.25
CA ALA A 175 4.65 -1.52 -1.36
C ALA A 175 5.58 -2.66 -0.91
N PHE A 176 5.56 -3.81 -1.58
CA PHE A 176 6.37 -4.97 -1.16
C PHE A 176 7.87 -4.83 -1.36
N ASP A 177 8.33 -3.79 -2.04
CA ASP A 177 9.74 -3.38 -2.05
C ASP A 177 10.14 -2.56 -0.80
N GLY A 178 9.22 -2.34 0.15
CA GLY A 178 9.44 -1.68 1.43
C GLY A 178 9.24 -0.16 1.43
N TYR A 179 9.02 0.46 0.27
CA TYR A 179 8.79 1.91 0.22
C TYR A 179 7.36 2.29 0.63
N PRO A 180 7.20 3.43 1.33
CA PRO A 180 5.91 3.92 1.76
C PRO A 180 5.01 4.34 0.59
N ILE A 181 3.70 4.17 0.79
CA ILE A 181 2.65 4.64 -0.10
C ILE A 181 1.88 5.77 0.60
N TYR A 182 1.74 6.90 -0.07
CA TYR A 182 1.03 8.08 0.41
C TYR A 182 -0.24 8.38 -0.40
N GLY A 183 -1.14 9.17 0.19
CA GLY A 183 -2.20 9.86 -0.56
C GLY A 183 -1.65 10.82 -1.63
N PRO A 184 -2.50 11.50 -2.41
CA PRO A 184 -2.08 12.19 -3.63
C PRO A 184 -1.38 13.54 -3.41
N TYR A 185 -1.25 14.03 -2.16
CA TYR A 185 -0.68 15.34 -1.85
C TYR A 185 0.70 15.25 -1.22
N GLY A 186 1.60 16.12 -1.66
CA GLY A 186 2.95 16.24 -1.10
C GLY A 186 3.52 17.65 -1.27
N TYR A 187 4.76 17.82 -0.80
CA TYR A 187 5.49 19.08 -0.96
C TYR A 187 5.74 19.40 -2.44
N SER A 188 5.53 20.65 -2.85
CA SER A 188 5.75 21.08 -4.23
C SER A 188 7.21 20.98 -4.64
N SER A 189 8.13 21.25 -3.72
CA SER A 189 9.55 20.89 -3.84
C SER A 189 9.81 19.61 -3.04
N ALA A 190 10.29 18.56 -3.72
CA ALA A 190 10.38 17.21 -3.15
C ALA A 190 11.21 17.13 -1.86
N THR A 191 12.21 17.99 -1.68
CA THR A 191 13.15 17.94 -0.54
C THR A 191 13.02 19.13 0.42
N ASP A 192 12.02 19.99 0.22
CA ASP A 192 11.76 21.16 1.04
C ASP A 192 10.38 21.06 1.71
N THR A 193 10.40 20.75 3.00
CA THR A 193 9.19 20.58 3.83
C THR A 193 8.49 21.92 4.13
N SER A 194 9.09 23.05 3.79
CA SER A 194 8.49 24.39 3.89
C SER A 194 7.78 24.83 2.60
N SER A 195 7.98 24.10 1.50
CA SER A 195 7.32 24.39 0.24
C SER A 195 5.81 24.14 0.30
N ALA A 196 5.05 24.82 -0.56
CA ALA A 196 3.59 24.66 -0.63
C ALA A 196 3.20 23.20 -0.87
N ILE A 197 2.04 22.80 -0.35
CA ILE A 197 1.44 21.49 -0.67
C ILE A 197 0.77 21.56 -2.05
N LYS A 198 0.95 20.52 -2.86
CA LYS A 198 0.23 20.32 -4.11
C LYS A 198 -0.18 18.87 -4.28
N ARG A 199 -1.16 18.62 -5.16
CA ARG A 199 -1.40 17.27 -5.68
C ARG A 199 -0.22 16.87 -6.57
N LEU A 200 0.36 15.71 -6.31
CA LEU A 200 1.37 15.11 -7.16
C LEU A 200 0.70 14.32 -8.28
N THR A 201 1.10 14.56 -9.53
CA THR A 201 0.50 13.90 -10.68
C THR A 201 1.39 12.79 -11.24
N THR A 202 0.76 11.71 -11.69
CA THR A 202 1.42 10.66 -12.46
C THR A 202 2.03 11.22 -13.76
N SER A 203 3.16 10.66 -14.19
CA SER A 203 3.74 10.92 -15.51
C SER A 203 3.23 9.96 -16.60
N TYR A 204 2.25 9.12 -16.28
CA TYR A 204 1.52 8.35 -17.27
C TYR A 204 0.40 9.18 -17.88
N LYS A 205 0.22 9.07 -19.18
CA LYS A 205 -0.87 9.69 -19.92
C LYS A 205 -1.49 8.70 -20.89
N THR A 206 -2.76 8.91 -21.21
CA THR A 206 -3.41 8.17 -22.30
C THR A 206 -2.70 8.51 -23.61
N ARG A 207 -2.39 7.48 -24.40
CA ARG A 207 -1.74 7.60 -25.71
C ARG A 207 -2.65 8.33 -26.69
N SER A 208 -2.05 9.08 -27.62
CA SER A 208 -2.76 9.65 -28.76
C SER A 208 -2.69 8.69 -29.95
N ILE A 209 -3.60 7.71 -29.97
CA ILE A 209 -3.67 6.65 -30.99
C ILE A 209 -5.07 6.59 -31.60
N THR A 210 -5.16 6.17 -32.86
CA THR A 210 -6.43 5.97 -33.58
C THR A 210 -6.86 4.50 -33.60
N ASP A 211 -5.93 3.59 -33.32
CA ASP A 211 -6.16 2.15 -33.23
C ASP A 211 -5.17 1.51 -32.24
N ARG A 212 -5.38 0.22 -31.97
CA ARG A 212 -4.58 -0.58 -31.05
C ARG A 212 -3.64 -1.55 -31.80
N THR A 213 -2.92 -1.02 -32.79
CA THR A 213 -1.98 -1.80 -33.62
C THR A 213 -0.54 -1.76 -33.11
N THR A 214 -0.22 -0.88 -32.16
CA THR A 214 1.12 -0.72 -31.60
C THR A 214 1.11 -0.63 -30.08
N LEU A 215 2.22 -1.03 -29.44
CA LEU A 215 2.49 -0.80 -28.02
C LEU A 215 3.20 0.55 -27.79
N SER A 216 3.23 1.01 -26.55
CA SER A 216 3.84 2.30 -26.15
C SER A 216 5.35 2.38 -26.42
N ASN A 217 6.04 1.24 -26.52
CA ASN A 217 7.45 1.17 -26.91
C ASN A 217 7.69 1.17 -28.44
N GLY A 218 6.63 1.34 -29.25
CA GLY A 218 6.70 1.33 -30.71
C GLY A 218 6.59 -0.05 -31.36
N THR A 219 6.43 -1.13 -30.58
CA THR A 219 6.25 -2.48 -31.14
C THR A 219 4.97 -2.55 -31.98
N VAL A 220 5.09 -2.94 -33.25
CA VAL A 220 3.95 -3.19 -34.15
C VAL A 220 3.45 -4.61 -33.93
N LEU A 221 2.14 -4.76 -33.70
CA LEU A 221 1.50 -6.03 -33.39
C LEU A 221 0.99 -6.73 -34.66
N THR A 222 1.14 -8.06 -34.69
CA THR A 222 0.46 -8.91 -35.66
C THR A 222 -1.06 -8.83 -35.47
N ALA A 223 -1.84 -9.05 -36.54
CA ALA A 223 -3.28 -8.87 -36.53
C ALA A 223 -4.01 -9.62 -35.40
N ASP A 224 -3.51 -10.79 -34.99
CA ASP A 224 -4.08 -11.61 -33.91
C ASP A 224 -3.78 -11.10 -32.49
N LEU A 225 -2.84 -10.15 -32.35
CA LEU A 225 -2.45 -9.52 -31.08
C LEU A 225 -2.92 -8.06 -30.96
N GLN A 226 -3.54 -7.51 -32.01
CA GLN A 226 -4.09 -6.17 -31.99
C GLN A 226 -5.25 -6.06 -31.00
N GLY A 227 -5.41 -4.88 -30.42
CA GLY A 227 -6.46 -4.61 -29.44
C GLY A 227 -7.79 -4.31 -30.12
N PRO A 228 -8.87 -4.20 -29.35
CA PRO A 228 -10.18 -3.87 -29.90
C PRO A 228 -10.19 -2.45 -30.48
N THR A 229 -11.19 -2.18 -31.32
CA THR A 229 -11.37 -0.84 -31.89
C THR A 229 -11.71 0.19 -30.80
N LEU A 230 -11.44 1.47 -31.07
CA LEU A 230 -11.79 2.55 -30.14
C LEU A 230 -13.31 2.79 -30.03
N ALA A 231 -14.09 2.30 -31.00
CA ALA A 231 -15.54 2.32 -30.97
C ALA A 231 -16.11 1.22 -30.05
N GLU A 232 -15.43 0.07 -29.97
CA GLU A 232 -15.81 -1.03 -29.08
C GLU A 232 -15.40 -0.71 -27.62
N TYR A 233 -14.18 -0.21 -27.43
CA TYR A 233 -13.67 0.20 -26.13
C TYR A 233 -12.88 1.51 -26.24
N ALA A 234 -13.31 2.53 -25.51
CA ALA A 234 -12.64 3.82 -25.46
C ALA A 234 -11.20 3.69 -24.92
N LEU A 235 -10.37 4.70 -25.18
CA LEU A 235 -9.01 4.74 -24.61
C LEU A 235 -9.05 4.82 -23.08
N GLY A 236 -8.17 4.07 -22.44
CA GLY A 236 -8.09 3.93 -20.99
C GLY A 236 -8.75 2.66 -20.46
N SER A 237 -9.50 1.94 -21.32
CA SER A 237 -10.00 0.60 -21.01
C SER A 237 -8.86 -0.39 -20.80
N TYR A 238 -7.75 -0.28 -21.56
CA TYR A 238 -6.64 -1.22 -21.46
C TYR A 238 -5.37 -0.53 -20.94
N LEU A 239 -4.53 -1.26 -20.20
CA LEU A 239 -3.31 -0.68 -19.62
C LEU A 239 -2.33 -0.20 -20.69
N GLN A 240 -2.32 -0.86 -21.85
CA GLN A 240 -1.51 -0.51 -23.02
C GLN A 240 -2.03 0.74 -23.77
N ASP A 241 -3.18 1.28 -23.37
CA ASP A 241 -3.64 2.60 -23.81
C ASP A 241 -2.85 3.73 -23.13
N TYR A 242 -2.07 3.45 -22.10
CA TYR A 242 -1.24 4.44 -21.40
C TYR A 242 0.23 4.36 -21.82
N GLU A 243 0.91 5.49 -21.77
CA GLU A 243 2.36 5.61 -21.96
C GLU A 243 2.98 6.46 -20.85
N TYR A 244 4.20 6.12 -20.46
CA TYR A 244 5.01 6.96 -19.58
C TYR A 244 5.65 8.08 -20.39
N SER A 245 5.54 9.31 -19.90
CA SER A 245 6.18 10.50 -20.49
C SER A 245 6.96 11.22 -19.39
N ALA A 246 8.30 11.10 -19.42
CA ALA A 246 9.17 11.71 -18.41
C ALA A 246 8.88 13.23 -18.27
N GLY A 247 8.67 13.68 -17.03
CA GLY A 247 8.37 15.08 -16.70
C GLY A 247 6.96 15.55 -17.07
N TYR A 248 6.06 14.65 -17.51
CA TYR A 248 4.65 15.00 -17.74
C TYR A 248 3.92 15.32 -16.42
N GLY A 249 4.22 14.55 -15.38
CA GLY A 249 3.75 14.80 -14.02
C GLY A 249 4.91 14.99 -13.04
N ASP A 250 4.59 14.87 -11.75
CA ASP A 250 5.54 14.98 -10.65
C ASP A 250 6.23 13.65 -10.30
N LEU A 251 5.65 12.53 -10.73
CA LEU A 251 6.07 11.17 -10.36
C LEU A 251 6.82 10.48 -11.50
N ASP A 252 7.74 9.59 -11.18
CA ASP A 252 8.55 8.84 -12.14
C ASP A 252 7.79 7.63 -12.74
N GLU A 253 8.49 6.78 -13.50
CA GLU A 253 7.90 5.61 -14.17
C GLU A 253 7.36 4.54 -13.20
N TYR A 254 7.76 4.56 -11.94
CA TYR A 254 7.25 3.65 -10.91
C TYR A 254 6.06 4.26 -10.15
N ASN A 255 5.61 5.46 -10.53
CA ASN A 255 4.58 6.25 -9.86
C ASN A 255 4.98 6.70 -8.44
N GLY A 256 6.26 7.06 -8.29
CA GLY A 256 6.77 7.65 -7.05
C GLY A 256 7.83 8.71 -7.31
N ARG A 257 8.47 9.16 -6.23
CA ARG A 257 9.63 10.04 -6.29
C ARG A 257 10.43 9.95 -5.00
N TYR A 258 11.70 10.36 -5.04
CA TYR A 258 12.45 10.65 -3.82
C TYR A 258 12.00 11.98 -3.24
N CYS A 259 11.58 11.99 -1.98
CA CYS A 259 11.13 13.20 -1.28
C CYS A 259 11.26 13.08 0.23
N LYS A 260 11.20 14.22 0.93
CA LYS A 260 10.94 14.25 2.37
C LYS A 260 9.45 14.08 2.64
N THR A 261 9.12 13.38 3.71
CA THR A 261 7.74 13.19 4.18
C THR A 261 7.70 13.36 5.71
N PRO A 262 6.52 13.48 6.33
CA PRO A 262 6.42 13.58 7.79
C PRO A 262 7.07 12.40 8.54
N GLU A 263 6.97 11.18 8.01
CA GLU A 263 7.58 9.98 8.60
C GLU A 263 9.06 9.81 8.24
N TYR A 264 9.51 10.39 7.12
CA TYR A 264 10.87 10.30 6.62
C TYR A 264 11.45 11.70 6.36
N PRO A 265 11.74 12.49 7.41
CA PRO A 265 12.22 13.87 7.28
C PRO A 265 13.62 13.99 6.66
N SER A 266 14.41 12.91 6.70
CA SER A 266 15.70 12.80 6.01
C SER A 266 15.56 12.47 4.52
N GLY A 267 14.35 12.13 4.07
CA GLY A 267 14.07 11.71 2.71
C GLY A 267 13.94 10.19 2.57
N THR A 268 13.09 9.78 1.66
CA THR A 268 12.92 8.40 1.20
C THR A 268 12.35 8.42 -0.23
N TYR A 269 12.44 7.29 -0.93
CA TYR A 269 11.57 7.10 -2.08
C TYR A 269 10.15 6.74 -1.62
N ALA A 270 9.14 7.32 -2.24
CA ALA A 270 7.76 7.12 -1.86
C ALA A 270 6.86 7.00 -3.10
N TYR A 271 5.93 6.05 -3.04
CA TYR A 271 4.83 5.95 -3.99
C TYR A 271 3.69 6.86 -3.56
N PHE A 272 2.93 7.35 -4.54
CA PHE A 272 1.78 8.21 -4.30
C PHE A 272 0.59 7.70 -5.09
N VAL A 273 -0.57 7.63 -4.47
CA VAL A 273 -1.79 7.28 -5.19
C VAL A 273 -2.08 8.34 -6.25
N ALA A 274 -2.36 7.90 -7.47
CA ALA A 274 -2.51 8.79 -8.61
C ALA A 274 -3.99 9.15 -8.80
N THR A 275 -4.31 10.45 -8.71
CA THR A 275 -5.67 10.96 -8.92
C THR A 275 -5.71 12.22 -9.78
N ASP A 276 -6.85 12.47 -10.42
CA ASP A 276 -7.16 13.74 -11.09
C ASP A 276 -7.55 14.85 -10.10
N SER A 277 -8.04 15.98 -10.62
CA SER A 277 -8.50 17.12 -9.81
C SER A 277 -9.74 16.87 -8.97
N SER A 278 -10.53 15.87 -9.35
CA SER A 278 -11.73 15.44 -8.64
C SER A 278 -11.44 14.28 -7.70
N LEU A 279 -10.15 13.94 -7.47
CA LEU A 279 -9.70 12.78 -6.71
C LEU A 279 -10.17 11.44 -7.31
N THR A 280 -10.49 11.42 -8.60
CA THR A 280 -10.78 10.18 -9.33
C THR A 280 -9.46 9.46 -9.62
N PRO A 281 -9.38 8.14 -9.40
CA PRO A 281 -8.17 7.37 -9.69
C PRO A 281 -7.74 7.51 -11.16
N VAL A 282 -6.45 7.70 -11.38
CA VAL A 282 -5.84 7.69 -12.72
C VAL A 282 -4.71 6.68 -12.75
N TYR A 283 -4.45 6.08 -13.92
CA TYR A 283 -3.40 5.09 -14.08
C TYR A 283 -2.02 5.64 -13.63
N PRO A 284 -1.22 4.89 -12.84
CA PRO A 284 -1.35 3.47 -12.50
C PRO A 284 -1.97 3.19 -11.12
N PHE A 285 -2.74 4.15 -10.60
CA PHE A 285 -3.42 4.12 -9.31
C PHE A 285 -2.52 4.15 -8.07
N VAL A 286 -1.55 3.24 -7.94
CA VAL A 286 -0.70 3.13 -6.74
C VAL A 286 0.78 2.96 -7.11
N VAL A 287 1.16 1.80 -7.64
CA VAL A 287 2.51 1.51 -8.12
C VAL A 287 2.46 1.40 -9.64
N GLY A 288 3.49 1.89 -10.32
CA GLY A 288 3.63 1.72 -11.78
C GLY A 288 3.76 0.26 -12.20
N PRO A 289 4.01 -0.01 -13.50
CA PRO A 289 4.24 -1.37 -14.01
C PRO A 289 5.42 -2.09 -13.37
N TYR A 290 6.31 -1.35 -12.69
CA TYR A 290 7.51 -1.88 -12.06
C TYR A 290 7.64 -1.34 -10.63
N TYR A 291 8.32 -2.11 -9.78
CA TYR A 291 8.83 -1.62 -8.50
C TYR A 291 10.12 -0.83 -8.68
N ARG A 292 10.31 0.17 -7.83
CA ARG A 292 11.56 0.92 -7.68
C ARG A 292 12.60 0.12 -6.90
N GLY A 293 12.18 -0.60 -5.87
CA GLY A 293 13.09 -1.35 -4.99
C GLY A 293 13.21 -2.83 -5.30
N VAL A 294 14.12 -3.49 -4.58
CA VAL A 294 14.22 -4.95 -4.56
C VAL A 294 13.03 -5.53 -3.79
N VAL A 295 12.43 -6.59 -4.32
CA VAL A 295 11.24 -7.23 -3.76
C VAL A 295 11.50 -8.66 -3.29
N GLU A 296 10.69 -9.09 -2.35
CA GLU A 296 10.58 -10.50 -1.95
C GLU A 296 9.55 -11.21 -2.82
N SER A 297 10.00 -12.01 -3.79
CA SER A 297 9.11 -12.65 -4.78
C SER A 297 8.08 -13.59 -4.18
N ALA A 298 8.32 -14.14 -2.98
CA ALA A 298 7.36 -14.98 -2.26
C ALA A 298 6.16 -14.19 -1.67
N ASN A 299 6.14 -12.86 -1.79
CA ASN A 299 4.92 -12.09 -1.56
C ASN A 299 3.94 -12.13 -2.74
N PHE A 300 4.30 -12.74 -3.89
CA PHE A 300 3.53 -12.67 -5.12
C PHE A 300 2.89 -14.00 -5.51
N GLY A 301 1.87 -13.91 -6.37
CA GLY A 301 1.30 -15.05 -7.09
C GLY A 301 0.54 -16.03 -6.20
N THR A 302 0.27 -17.21 -6.76
CA THR A 302 -0.47 -18.27 -6.07
C THR A 302 0.29 -18.74 -4.83
N GLY A 303 -0.34 -18.63 -3.66
CA GLY A 303 0.30 -18.98 -2.39
C GLY A 303 1.14 -17.86 -1.77
N SER A 304 0.98 -16.63 -2.23
CA SER A 304 1.50 -15.43 -1.57
C SER A 304 1.06 -15.31 -0.10
N GLY A 305 1.81 -14.51 0.66
CA GLY A 305 1.47 -14.20 2.05
C GLY A 305 1.55 -15.42 2.98
N LYS A 306 2.44 -16.38 2.72
CA LYS A 306 2.64 -17.58 3.55
C LYS A 306 3.97 -17.59 4.30
N PHE A 307 4.57 -16.42 4.52
CA PHE A 307 5.79 -16.34 5.32
C PHE A 307 5.54 -16.81 6.75
N THR A 308 6.52 -17.50 7.33
CA THR A 308 6.53 -17.74 8.78
C THR A 308 7.04 -16.47 9.48
N SER A 309 6.27 -15.97 10.45
CA SER A 309 6.71 -14.84 11.30
C SER A 309 8.05 -15.15 11.98
N SER A 310 8.90 -14.14 12.13
CA SER A 310 10.23 -14.30 12.74
C SER A 310 10.67 -13.03 13.47
N GLY A 311 11.59 -13.20 14.42
CA GLY A 311 12.18 -12.10 15.19
C GLY A 311 11.31 -11.62 16.34
N THR A 312 11.46 -10.34 16.69
CA THR A 312 10.82 -9.70 17.84
C THR A 312 9.35 -9.42 17.57
N VAL A 313 8.46 -9.77 18.51
CA VAL A 313 7.05 -9.41 18.44
C VAL A 313 6.88 -7.93 18.80
N TYR A 314 6.45 -7.12 17.83
CA TYR A 314 6.07 -5.73 18.07
C TYR A 314 4.60 -5.63 18.51
N TYR A 315 3.74 -6.47 17.94
CA TYR A 315 2.32 -6.52 18.26
C TYR A 315 1.75 -7.90 17.94
N GLU A 316 0.87 -8.40 18.80
CA GLU A 316 0.07 -9.59 18.52
C GLU A 316 -1.30 -9.44 19.18
N TYR A 317 -2.36 -9.61 18.40
CA TYR A 317 -3.72 -9.54 18.89
C TYR A 317 -4.01 -10.72 19.81
N SER A 318 -4.42 -10.43 21.05
CA SER A 318 -4.93 -11.41 22.00
C SER A 318 -6.33 -11.01 22.44
N ALA A 319 -7.30 -11.91 22.26
CA ALA A 319 -8.67 -11.73 22.71
C ALA A 319 -8.78 -11.57 24.25
N ALA A 320 -7.76 -12.01 25.00
CA ALA A 320 -7.72 -11.88 26.46
C ALA A 320 -7.57 -10.43 26.95
N ASN A 321 -7.07 -9.51 26.11
CA ASN A 321 -6.83 -8.11 26.51
C ASN A 321 -8.12 -7.27 26.56
N LEU A 322 -9.25 -7.76 26.02
CA LEU A 322 -10.56 -7.12 26.16
C LEU A 322 -11.17 -7.30 27.56
N ASN A 323 -10.78 -8.36 28.29
CA ASN A 323 -11.34 -8.65 29.61
C ASN A 323 -10.64 -7.91 30.75
N ILE A 324 -9.38 -7.49 30.58
CA ILE A 324 -8.64 -6.83 31.67
C ILE A 324 -9.21 -5.43 31.96
N PHE A 325 -9.58 -4.66 30.94
CA PHE A 325 -10.21 -3.34 31.14
C PHE A 325 -11.61 -3.43 31.77
N ASN A 326 -12.39 -4.46 31.45
CA ASN A 326 -13.70 -4.68 32.08
C ASN A 326 -13.58 -5.13 33.54
N VAL A 327 -12.56 -5.92 33.89
CA VAL A 327 -12.30 -6.34 35.28
C VAL A 327 -11.81 -5.16 36.13
N PHE A 328 -10.94 -4.29 35.61
CA PHE A 328 -10.51 -3.09 36.34
C PHE A 328 -11.65 -2.08 36.56
N THR A 329 -12.52 -1.89 35.57
CA THR A 329 -13.68 -0.98 35.70
C THR A 329 -14.70 -1.53 36.71
N LEU A 330 -14.94 -2.84 36.73
CA LEU A 330 -15.83 -3.47 37.69
C LEU A 330 -15.27 -3.44 39.13
N ILE A 331 -13.96 -3.61 39.30
CA ILE A 331 -13.29 -3.52 40.62
C ILE A 331 -13.34 -2.09 41.18
N ILE A 332 -13.17 -1.06 40.35
CA ILE A 332 -13.26 0.34 40.79
C ILE A 332 -14.70 0.69 41.20
N VAL A 333 -15.72 0.21 40.47
CA VAL A 333 -17.14 0.43 40.83
C VAL A 333 -17.54 -0.35 42.10
N LEU A 334 -17.01 -1.56 42.31
CA LEU A 334 -17.24 -2.34 43.54
C LEU A 334 -16.50 -1.79 44.76
N LEU A 335 -15.34 -1.14 44.58
CA LEU A 335 -14.62 -0.46 45.66
C LEU A 335 -15.26 0.89 46.02
N ALA A 336 -15.83 1.61 45.03
CA ALA A 336 -16.55 2.86 45.27
C ALA A 336 -17.91 2.68 45.97
N THR A 337 -18.55 1.51 45.84
CA THR A 337 -19.84 1.21 46.47
C THR A 337 -19.75 0.61 47.87
N ARG A 338 -18.54 0.39 48.40
CA ARG A 338 -18.30 -0.03 49.79
C ARG A 338 -17.79 1.10 50.71
N LEU A 339 -17.79 2.33 50.21
CA LEU A 339 -17.35 3.54 50.94
C LEU A 339 -18.51 4.54 51.20
N PHE A 340 -19.76 4.08 51.15
CA PHE A 340 -20.93 4.84 51.61
C PHE A 340 -21.76 4.02 52.58
#